data_AF-A0A542URZ1-F1
#
_entry.id   AF-A0A542URZ1-F1
#
_cell.length_a   1.000
_cell.length_b   1.000
_cell.length_c   1.000
_cell.angle_alpha   90.00
_cell.angle_beta   90.00
_cell.angle_gamma   90.00
#
_symmetry.space_group_name_H-M   'P 1'
#
loop_
_entity.id
_entity.type
_entity.pdbx_description
1 polymer ?
#
loop_
_entity_poly.entity_id
_entity_poly.type
_entity_poly.pdbx_seq_one_letter_code
_entity_poly.pdbx_strand_id
1 'polypeptide(L)'
;MTDIDLWAPLGSAGSTVVEDLLPREQFYVRPNLRVPYLHRADVQVGDVPLRLAWREGTLAASILDGSDQHEIARGRSVSGLGAQRVVWNYRVMPLEIGSDSIHVERRPQAPDRWALDVTGPDDRTWTWHPAGRIFANRTELTRTGDRHPVVTHQLRPVPAVPRSPAGPPTLTWSADATLAEVLMPLMWTLDRLYDGLLPKAQRVARFDVL
;
A
#
# COMPACT_ATOMS: atom_id res chain seq x y z
N MET A 1 12.57 -23.15 9.49
CA MET A 1 11.67 -22.03 9.21
C MET A 1 11.66 -21.16 10.46
N THR A 2 12.32 -20.01 10.40
CA THR A 2 12.24 -19.03 11.49
C THR A 2 10.87 -18.38 11.34
N ASP A 3 10.00 -18.56 12.33
CA ASP A 3 8.71 -17.89 12.35
C ASP A 3 8.99 -16.39 12.43
N ILE A 4 8.77 -15.65 11.35
CA ILE A 4 9.03 -14.21 11.31
C ILE A 4 7.85 -13.56 12.02
N ASP A 5 8.11 -12.98 13.18
CA ASP A 5 7.14 -12.14 13.87
C ASP A 5 6.91 -10.86 13.07
N LEU A 6 5.75 -10.80 12.39
CA LEU A 6 5.36 -9.69 11.53
C LEU A 6 5.16 -8.39 12.32
N TRP A 7 4.96 -8.48 13.64
CA TRP A 7 4.66 -7.38 14.55
C TRP A 7 5.82 -7.01 15.47
N ALA A 8 6.93 -7.75 15.41
CA ALA A 8 8.17 -7.35 16.04
C ALA A 8 8.80 -6.15 15.30
N PRO A 9 9.49 -5.25 16.02
CA PRO A 9 10.27 -4.20 15.38
C PRO A 9 11.33 -4.77 14.44
N LEU A 10 11.49 -4.15 13.27
CA LEU A 10 12.54 -4.48 12.30
C LEU A 10 13.95 -4.23 12.85
N GLY A 11 14.08 -3.40 13.88
CA GLY A 11 15.34 -3.09 14.56
C GLY A 11 16.27 -2.15 13.78
N SER A 12 15.91 -1.79 12.54
CA SER A 12 16.70 -0.91 11.68
C SER A 12 15.81 -0.06 10.79
N ALA A 13 16.11 1.24 10.74
CA ALA A 13 15.46 2.14 9.79
C ALA A 13 16.00 1.85 8.39
N GLY A 14 15.16 1.99 7.37
CA GLY A 14 15.57 1.63 6.03
C GLY A 14 14.72 2.25 4.92
N SER A 15 15.13 1.93 3.70
CA SER A 15 14.48 2.38 2.48
C SER A 15 14.61 1.31 1.41
N THR A 16 13.58 1.16 0.59
CA THR A 16 13.61 0.31 -0.61
C THR A 16 12.89 0.99 -1.77
N VAL A 17 13.32 0.66 -2.97
CA VAL A 17 12.59 1.00 -4.19
C VAL A 17 11.39 0.06 -4.33
N VAL A 18 10.25 0.61 -4.79
CA VAL A 18 9.01 -0.14 -5.03
C VAL A 18 8.60 0.00 -6.49
N GLU A 19 9.18 -0.83 -7.36
CA GLU A 19 8.83 -0.81 -8.77
C GLU A 19 7.69 -1.76 -9.07
N ASP A 20 6.61 -1.19 -9.60
CA ASP A 20 5.49 -1.97 -10.12
C ASP A 20 5.81 -2.45 -11.53
N LEU A 21 6.13 -3.73 -11.63
CA LEU A 21 6.52 -4.48 -12.81
C LEU A 21 5.36 -4.75 -13.78
N LEU A 22 4.11 -4.44 -13.39
CA LEU A 22 3.00 -4.59 -14.34
C LEU A 22 3.17 -3.64 -15.53
N PRO A 23 3.13 -4.19 -16.77
CA PRO A 23 3.05 -3.36 -17.95
C PRO A 23 1.71 -2.62 -18.00
N ARG A 24 1.71 -1.46 -18.65
CA ARG A 24 0.56 -0.54 -18.72
C ARG A 24 -0.73 -1.25 -19.16
N GLU A 25 -0.64 -2.10 -20.17
CA GLU A 25 -1.75 -2.82 -20.78
C GLU A 25 -2.46 -3.77 -19.80
N GLN A 26 -1.72 -4.29 -18.81
CA GLN A 26 -2.24 -5.24 -17.83
C GLN A 26 -2.76 -4.56 -16.57
N PHE A 27 -2.63 -3.23 -16.46
CA PHE A 27 -3.07 -2.48 -15.30
C PHE A 27 -4.59 -2.60 -15.07
N TYR A 28 -5.38 -2.56 -16.13
CA TYR A 28 -6.84 -2.67 -16.03
C TYR A 28 -7.34 -4.11 -16.05
N VAL A 29 -6.50 -5.07 -16.43
CA VAL A 29 -6.84 -6.47 -16.42
C VAL A 29 -7.04 -6.86 -14.96
N ARG A 30 -8.29 -7.05 -14.54
CA ARG A 30 -8.52 -7.69 -13.24
C ARG A 30 -8.01 -9.12 -13.37
N PRO A 31 -7.16 -9.59 -12.44
CA PRO A 31 -6.89 -11.02 -12.31
C PRO A 31 -8.25 -11.69 -12.24
N ASN A 32 -8.46 -12.57 -13.20
CA ASN A 32 -9.68 -13.34 -13.36
C ASN A 32 -9.25 -14.80 -13.50
N LEU A 33 -10.21 -15.71 -13.61
CA LEU A 33 -9.90 -17.14 -13.70
C LEU A 33 -8.94 -17.51 -14.85
N ARG A 34 -8.77 -16.65 -15.86
CA ARG A 34 -7.85 -16.86 -16.99
C ARG A 34 -6.45 -16.27 -16.77
N VAL A 35 -6.30 -15.35 -15.83
CA VAL A 35 -5.02 -14.77 -15.41
C VAL A 35 -4.97 -14.84 -13.89
N PRO A 36 -4.76 -16.04 -13.33
CA PRO A 36 -4.87 -16.26 -11.89
C PRO A 36 -3.71 -15.64 -11.13
N TYR A 37 -2.58 -15.35 -11.80
CA TYR A 37 -1.38 -14.80 -11.20
C TYR A 37 -0.84 -13.62 -12.01
N LEU A 38 -0.54 -12.50 -11.35
CA LEU A 38 0.16 -11.36 -11.93
C LEU A 38 1.21 -10.81 -10.96
N HIS A 39 2.49 -10.99 -11.28
CA HIS A 39 3.60 -10.45 -10.50
C HIS A 39 3.59 -8.91 -10.54
N ARG A 40 3.74 -8.29 -9.36
CA ARG A 40 3.69 -6.83 -9.18
C ARG A 40 5.06 -6.24 -8.87
N ALA A 41 5.73 -6.77 -7.87
CA ALA A 41 6.97 -6.21 -7.38
C ALA A 41 7.74 -7.26 -6.60
N ASP A 42 9.06 -7.16 -6.63
CA ASP A 42 9.94 -7.78 -5.64
C ASP A 42 10.55 -6.64 -4.81
N VAL A 43 10.50 -6.76 -3.48
CA VAL A 43 10.85 -5.69 -2.54
C VAL A 43 11.67 -6.29 -1.40
N GLN A 44 12.74 -5.61 -0.98
CA GLN A 44 13.56 -6.02 0.15
C GLN A 44 13.25 -5.12 1.36
N VAL A 45 12.80 -5.69 2.47
CA VAL A 45 12.55 -4.95 3.73
C VAL A 45 13.48 -5.48 4.80
N GLY A 46 14.54 -4.72 5.11
CA GLY A 46 15.65 -5.22 5.92
C GLY A 46 16.23 -6.48 5.26
N ASP A 47 16.24 -7.60 5.98
CA ASP A 47 16.71 -8.90 5.49
C ASP A 47 15.56 -9.80 4.94
N VAL A 48 14.34 -9.26 4.82
CA VAL A 48 13.17 -10.02 4.33
C VAL A 48 12.90 -9.73 2.85
N PRO A 49 13.19 -10.68 1.93
CA PRO A 49 12.80 -10.56 0.53
C PRO A 49 11.31 -10.87 0.37
N LEU A 50 10.59 -9.95 -0.26
CA LEU A 50 9.16 -10.04 -0.48
C LEU A 50 8.83 -10.07 -1.97
N ARG A 51 7.85 -10.89 -2.33
CA ARG A 51 7.19 -10.87 -3.63
C ARG A 51 5.73 -10.48 -3.48
N LEU A 52 5.32 -9.47 -4.24
CA LEU A 52 3.94 -9.05 -4.33
C LEU A 52 3.34 -9.49 -5.66
N ALA A 53 2.19 -10.13 -5.61
CA ALA A 53 1.50 -10.61 -6.80
C ALA A 53 -0.01 -10.64 -6.59
N TRP A 54 -0.78 -10.39 -7.64
CA TRP A 54 -2.19 -10.72 -7.60
C TRP A 54 -2.39 -12.21 -7.78
N ARG A 55 -3.27 -12.77 -6.96
CA ARG A 55 -3.72 -14.16 -6.97
C ARG A 55 -5.24 -14.17 -6.88
N GLU A 56 -5.92 -14.66 -7.91
CA GLU A 56 -7.39 -14.85 -7.93
C GLU A 56 -8.21 -13.62 -7.51
N GLY A 57 -7.73 -12.41 -7.83
CA GLY A 57 -8.42 -11.15 -7.49
C GLY A 57 -8.09 -10.59 -6.10
N THR A 58 -7.05 -11.12 -5.46
CA THR A 58 -6.48 -10.65 -4.19
C THR A 58 -5.01 -10.28 -4.42
N LEU A 59 -4.54 -9.17 -3.88
CA LEU A 59 -3.10 -8.87 -3.86
C LEU A 59 -2.48 -9.59 -2.66
N ALA A 60 -1.48 -10.43 -2.90
CA ALA A 60 -0.75 -11.16 -1.87
C ALA A 60 0.70 -10.67 -1.79
N ALA A 61 1.25 -10.66 -0.58
CA ALA A 61 2.67 -10.53 -0.31
C ALA A 61 3.18 -11.84 0.29
N SER A 62 4.35 -12.27 -0.16
CA SER A 62 4.96 -13.50 0.29
C SER A 62 6.45 -13.34 0.53
N ILE A 63 6.96 -14.03 1.54
CA ILE A 63 8.40 -14.14 1.78
C ILE A 63 8.98 -15.15 0.79
N LEU A 64 10.14 -14.82 0.22
CA LEU A 64 10.91 -15.72 -0.63
C LEU A 64 11.99 -16.41 0.22
N ASP A 65 11.94 -17.73 0.33
CA ASP A 65 13.00 -18.53 0.95
C ASP A 65 13.55 -19.53 -0.09
N GLY A 66 14.59 -19.11 -0.81
CA GLY A 66 15.11 -19.85 -1.95
C GLY A 66 14.06 -20.00 -3.06
N SER A 67 13.58 -21.23 -3.27
CA SER A 67 12.51 -21.55 -4.23
C SER A 67 11.11 -21.49 -3.62
N ASP A 68 11.00 -21.44 -2.30
CA ASP A 68 9.72 -21.49 -1.60
C ASP A 68 9.13 -20.09 -1.44
N GLN A 69 7.81 -20.01 -1.49
CA GLN A 69 7.06 -18.77 -1.35
C GLN A 69 5.98 -18.95 -0.29
N HIS A 70 6.12 -18.22 0.82
CA HIS A 70 5.19 -18.27 1.94
C HIS A 70 4.36 -16.99 1.99
N GLU A 71 3.04 -17.09 1.78
CA GLU A 71 2.13 -15.95 1.90
C GLU A 71 2.08 -15.47 3.35
N ILE A 72 2.32 -14.18 3.55
CA ILE A 72 2.30 -13.54 4.87
C ILE A 72 1.30 -12.39 4.93
N ALA A 73 0.80 -11.92 3.79
CA ALA A 73 -0.27 -10.95 3.76
C ALA A 73 -1.10 -11.07 2.49
N ARG A 74 -2.37 -10.70 2.58
CA ARG A 74 -3.27 -10.62 1.44
C ARG A 74 -4.31 -9.52 1.61
N GLY A 75 -4.80 -8.99 0.51
CA GLY A 75 -5.75 -7.89 0.48
C GLY A 75 -6.66 -7.94 -0.72
N ARG A 76 -7.95 -7.69 -0.49
CA ARG A 76 -8.94 -7.60 -1.57
C ARG A 76 -9.72 -6.30 -1.46
N SER A 77 -9.83 -5.62 -2.60
CA SER A 77 -10.69 -4.43 -2.73
C SER A 77 -12.15 -4.77 -2.44
N VAL A 78 -12.74 -4.02 -1.51
CA VAL A 78 -14.17 -4.05 -1.19
C VAL A 78 -14.74 -2.63 -1.24
N SER A 79 -16.06 -2.52 -1.43
CA SER A 79 -16.76 -1.24 -1.22
C SER A 79 -16.72 -0.90 0.26
N GLY A 80 -16.27 0.31 0.61
CA GLY A 80 -16.28 0.75 1.99
C GLY A 80 -17.69 1.04 2.49
N LEU A 81 -17.94 0.73 3.76
CA LEU A 81 -19.18 1.08 4.47
C LEU A 81 -18.86 2.28 5.37
N GLY A 82 -19.42 3.46 5.07
CA GLY A 82 -19.16 4.67 5.84
C GLY A 82 -20.26 5.70 5.60
N ALA A 83 -20.40 6.65 6.52
CA ALA A 83 -21.53 7.58 6.57
C ALA A 83 -21.78 8.24 5.20
N GLN A 84 -22.92 7.87 4.61
CA GLN A 84 -23.36 8.30 3.28
C GLN A 84 -23.63 9.81 3.26
N ARG A 85 -22.60 10.62 2.99
CA ARG A 85 -22.78 12.03 2.59
C ARG A 85 -21.95 12.43 1.36
N VAL A 86 -21.30 11.49 0.69
CA VAL A 86 -20.56 11.75 -0.56
C VAL A 86 -21.03 10.78 -1.65
N VAL A 87 -21.33 11.32 -2.83
CA VAL A 87 -21.95 10.64 -4.00
C VAL A 87 -21.00 9.67 -4.74
N TRP A 88 -19.85 9.32 -4.15
CA TRP A 88 -18.89 8.41 -4.77
C TRP A 88 -18.74 7.12 -3.96
N ASN A 89 -18.91 5.99 -4.65
CA ASN A 89 -18.46 4.68 -4.17
C ASN A 89 -16.97 4.78 -3.84
N TYR A 90 -16.61 4.73 -2.57
CA TYR A 90 -15.21 4.63 -2.16
C TYR A 90 -14.88 3.18 -1.87
N ARG A 91 -13.71 2.74 -2.32
CA ARG A 91 -13.24 1.38 -2.09
C ARG A 91 -12.12 1.42 -1.05
N VAL A 92 -12.11 0.42 -0.17
CA VAL A 92 -11.02 0.16 0.80
C VAL A 92 -10.43 -1.23 0.54
N MET A 93 -9.20 -1.47 0.99
CA MET A 93 -8.57 -2.79 0.95
C MET A 93 -8.23 -3.15 2.39
N PRO A 94 -9.15 -3.85 3.10
CA PRO A 94 -8.75 -4.55 4.31
C PRO A 94 -7.66 -5.57 3.96
N LEU A 95 -6.78 -5.82 4.92
CA LEU A 95 -5.67 -6.76 4.78
C LEU A 95 -5.81 -7.87 5.83
N GLU A 96 -5.32 -9.04 5.49
CA GLU A 96 -4.96 -10.08 6.45
C GLU A 96 -3.43 -10.15 6.43
N ILE A 97 -2.79 -10.03 7.59
CA ILE A 97 -1.32 -10.09 7.74
C ILE A 97 -1.03 -11.18 8.78
N GLY A 98 -0.39 -12.27 8.36
CA GLY A 98 -0.33 -13.51 9.13
C GLY A 98 -1.75 -14.04 9.38
N SER A 99 -2.13 -14.12 10.65
CA SER A 99 -3.50 -14.45 11.07
C SER A 99 -4.36 -13.24 11.43
N ASP A 100 -3.79 -12.03 11.41
CA ASP A 100 -4.43 -10.83 11.94
C ASP A 100 -5.17 -10.04 10.86
N SER A 101 -6.30 -9.48 11.25
CA SER A 101 -7.12 -8.63 10.37
C SER A 101 -6.75 -7.16 10.54
N ILE A 102 -6.60 -6.46 9.42
CA ILE A 102 -6.44 -5.02 9.34
C ILE A 102 -7.70 -4.43 8.72
N HIS A 103 -8.42 -3.65 9.52
CA HIS A 103 -9.59 -2.92 9.10
C HIS A 103 -9.19 -1.52 8.64
N VAL A 104 -9.90 -1.04 7.62
CA VAL A 104 -9.61 0.24 6.99
C VAL A 104 -10.93 0.96 6.75
N GLU A 105 -11.05 2.13 7.35
CA GLU A 105 -12.21 3.00 7.20
C GLU A 105 -11.78 4.38 6.72
N ARG A 106 -12.65 5.04 5.97
CA ARG A 106 -12.37 6.40 5.52
C ARG A 106 -12.73 7.38 6.63
N ARG A 107 -11.78 8.24 6.99
CA ARG A 107 -12.06 9.34 7.88
C ARG A 107 -12.90 10.41 7.18
N PRO A 108 -14.03 10.86 7.75
CA PRO A 108 -14.80 11.96 7.20
C PRO A 108 -14.01 13.27 7.40
N GLN A 109 -13.34 13.73 6.34
CA GLN A 109 -12.57 14.99 6.34
C GLN A 109 -12.87 15.87 5.11
N ALA A 110 -12.33 17.09 5.16
CA ALA A 110 -12.45 18.16 4.18
C ALA A 110 -12.20 17.69 2.73
N PRO A 111 -12.86 18.31 1.73
CA PRO A 111 -12.85 17.85 0.34
C PRO A 111 -11.47 17.83 -0.34
N ASP A 112 -10.45 18.50 0.23
CA ASP A 112 -9.10 18.61 -0.33
C ASP A 112 -8.06 17.69 0.34
N ARG A 113 -8.48 16.82 1.27
CA ARG A 113 -7.63 15.84 1.94
C ARG A 113 -8.37 14.52 2.16
N TRP A 114 -7.70 13.41 1.89
CA TRP A 114 -8.19 12.09 2.28
C TRP A 114 -7.36 11.58 3.46
N ALA A 115 -7.98 10.78 4.32
CA ALA A 115 -7.29 10.05 5.37
C ALA A 115 -8.09 8.77 5.64
N LEU A 116 -7.40 7.68 5.96
CA LEU A 116 -7.99 6.43 6.39
C LEU A 116 -7.62 6.18 7.84
N ASP A 117 -8.63 5.82 8.63
CA ASP A 117 -8.43 5.25 9.95
C ASP A 117 -8.19 3.75 9.76
N VAL A 118 -7.09 3.26 10.32
CA VAL A 118 -6.63 1.88 10.17
C VAL A 118 -6.57 1.27 11.57
N THR A 119 -7.17 0.11 11.74
CA THR A 119 -7.14 -0.63 13.01
C THR A 119 -6.66 -2.05 12.76
N GLY A 120 -5.91 -2.59 13.71
CA GLY A 120 -5.31 -3.92 13.62
C GLY A 120 -5.32 -4.64 14.97
N PRO A 121 -4.50 -5.69 15.14
CA PRO A 121 -4.45 -6.47 16.37
C PRO A 121 -3.95 -5.64 17.56
N ASP A 122 -4.21 -6.12 18.78
CA ASP A 122 -3.74 -5.53 20.04
C ASP A 122 -4.07 -4.03 20.20
N ASP A 123 -5.26 -3.63 19.74
CA ASP A 123 -5.73 -2.23 19.73
C ASP A 123 -4.80 -1.25 18.99
N ARG A 124 -3.92 -1.77 18.12
CA ARG A 124 -3.05 -0.93 17.30
C ARG A 124 -3.89 -0.17 16.29
N THR A 125 -3.63 1.13 16.21
CA THR A 125 -4.34 2.02 15.32
C THR A 125 -3.38 2.96 14.62
N TRP A 126 -3.69 3.27 13.37
CA TRP A 126 -2.92 4.16 12.53
C TRP A 126 -3.84 5.10 11.75
N THR A 127 -3.26 6.19 11.27
CA THR A 127 -3.85 6.98 10.20
C THR A 127 -2.96 6.84 8.97
N TRP A 128 -3.58 6.53 7.84
CA TRP A 128 -2.91 6.57 6.53
C TRP A 128 -3.43 7.75 5.73
N HIS A 129 -2.52 8.63 5.28
CA HIS A 129 -2.90 9.90 4.67
C HIS A 129 -1.84 10.39 3.68
N PRO A 130 -2.18 11.33 2.78
CA PRO A 130 -1.21 11.97 1.92
C PRO A 130 -0.36 12.96 2.73
N ALA A 131 0.90 13.13 2.33
CA ALA A 131 1.73 14.22 2.81
C ALA A 131 1.27 15.54 2.14
N GLY A 132 0.40 16.29 2.80
CA GLY A 132 -0.13 17.56 2.29
C GLY A 132 -1.56 17.47 1.78
N ARG A 133 -1.78 17.79 0.49
CA ARG A 133 -3.11 17.82 -0.15
C ARG A 133 -3.43 16.50 -0.86
N ILE A 134 -4.65 16.39 -1.38
CA ILE A 134 -5.18 15.19 -2.07
C ILE A 134 -4.26 14.63 -3.19
N PHE A 135 -3.47 15.48 -3.87
CA PHE A 135 -2.52 15.10 -4.93
C PHE A 135 -1.07 15.05 -4.43
N ALA A 136 -0.83 14.36 -3.32
CA ALA A 136 0.53 14.23 -2.79
C ALA A 136 1.36 13.23 -3.59
N ASN A 137 2.66 13.51 -3.69
CA ASN A 137 3.68 12.59 -4.19
C ASN A 137 4.18 11.62 -3.10
N ARG A 138 3.51 11.58 -1.95
CA ARG A 138 3.93 10.82 -0.78
C ARG A 138 2.72 10.50 0.09
N THR A 139 2.66 9.30 0.62
CA THR A 139 1.73 8.90 1.69
C THR A 139 2.49 8.54 2.96
N GLU A 140 1.80 8.65 4.08
CA GLU A 140 2.33 8.50 5.42
C GLU A 140 1.40 7.60 6.22
N LEU A 141 1.96 6.56 6.83
CA LEU A 141 1.31 5.76 7.86
C LEU A 141 1.86 6.23 9.21
N THR A 142 0.97 6.69 10.08
CA THR A 142 1.32 7.26 11.39
C THR A 142 0.53 6.52 12.46
N ARG A 143 1.19 6.01 13.50
CA ARG A 143 0.50 5.39 14.64
C ARG A 143 -0.31 6.45 15.37
N THR A 144 -1.42 6.05 15.99
CA THR A 144 -2.19 6.96 16.84
C THR A 144 -1.33 7.43 18.02
N GLY A 145 -1.24 8.75 18.19
CA GLY A 145 -0.43 9.37 19.25
C GLY A 145 0.98 9.78 18.81
N ASP A 146 1.49 9.23 17.70
CA ASP A 146 2.79 9.60 17.17
C ASP A 146 2.75 10.93 16.42
N ARG A 147 3.86 11.66 16.47
CA ARG A 147 4.04 12.94 15.76
C ARG A 147 4.61 12.75 14.35
N HIS A 148 5.26 11.62 14.10
CA HIS A 148 5.98 11.34 12.88
C HIS A 148 5.50 10.02 12.28
N PRO A 149 5.50 9.88 10.95
CA PRO A 149 5.09 8.64 10.31
C PRO A 149 6.08 7.51 10.61
N VAL A 150 5.56 6.33 10.89
CA VAL A 150 6.34 5.09 11.04
C VAL A 150 6.79 4.58 9.67
N VAL A 151 5.95 4.76 8.64
CA VAL A 151 6.24 4.38 7.27
C VAL A 151 5.82 5.49 6.33
N THR A 152 6.67 5.78 5.35
CA THR A 152 6.41 6.79 4.32
C THR A 152 6.62 6.17 2.96
N HIS A 153 5.67 6.33 2.05
CA HIS A 153 5.76 5.84 0.68
C HIS A 153 5.78 7.01 -0.29
N GLN A 154 6.93 7.27 -0.90
CA GLN A 154 7.04 8.18 -2.03
C GLN A 154 6.41 7.51 -3.26
N LEU A 155 5.56 8.27 -3.92
CA LEU A 155 4.82 7.84 -5.08
C LEU A 155 5.52 8.38 -6.33
N ARG A 156 5.33 7.72 -7.48
CA ARG A 156 5.89 8.23 -8.74
C ARG A 156 5.42 9.67 -9.00
N PRO A 157 6.26 10.49 -9.67
CA PRO A 157 5.87 11.82 -10.07
C PRO A 157 4.53 11.88 -10.80
N VAL A 158 3.67 12.79 -10.35
CA VAL A 158 2.51 13.22 -11.12
C VAL A 158 3.02 14.17 -12.22
N PRO A 159 2.82 13.87 -13.51
CA PRO A 159 3.13 14.78 -14.60
C PRO A 159 2.49 16.15 -14.34
N ALA A 160 3.22 17.22 -14.64
CA ALA A 160 2.82 18.61 -14.41
C ALA A 160 2.69 19.08 -12.93
N VAL A 161 3.18 18.32 -11.94
CA VAL A 161 3.35 18.83 -10.56
C VAL A 161 4.78 19.36 -10.35
N PRO A 162 4.97 20.67 -10.12
CA PRO A 162 6.29 21.23 -9.82
C PRO A 162 6.91 20.56 -8.60
N ARG A 163 8.21 20.23 -8.66
CA ARG A 163 9.01 19.65 -7.55
C ARG A 163 8.66 18.21 -7.16
N SER A 164 8.08 17.43 -8.08
CA SER A 164 7.98 15.99 -7.88
C SER A 164 9.38 15.33 -7.84
N PRO A 165 9.66 14.39 -6.91
CA PRO A 165 10.97 13.77 -6.80
C PRO A 165 11.31 13.00 -8.07
N ALA A 166 12.45 13.28 -8.70
CA ALA A 166 12.82 12.70 -10.00
C ALA A 166 13.25 11.22 -9.96
N GLY A 167 13.16 10.57 -8.79
CA GLY A 167 13.61 9.20 -8.57
C GLY A 167 12.50 8.14 -8.68
N PRO A 168 12.87 6.85 -8.62
CA PRO A 168 11.89 5.79 -8.49
C PRO A 168 11.09 5.96 -7.18
N PRO A 169 9.86 5.43 -7.11
CA PRO A 169 9.08 5.45 -5.88
C PRO A 169 9.81 4.65 -4.79
N THR A 170 9.95 5.24 -3.61
CA THR A 170 10.65 4.63 -2.48
C THR A 170 9.72 4.49 -1.28
N LEU A 171 9.84 3.37 -0.57
CA LEU A 171 9.22 3.14 0.72
C LEU A 171 10.30 3.25 1.80
N THR A 172 10.06 4.07 2.82
CA THR A 172 10.98 4.28 3.94
C THR A 172 10.28 3.97 5.26
N TRP A 173 11.00 3.42 6.23
CA TRP A 173 10.47 3.05 7.54
C TRP A 173 11.42 3.43 8.68
N SER A 174 10.85 3.66 9.87
CA SER A 174 11.61 3.87 11.10
C SER A 174 12.12 2.55 11.69
N ALA A 175 13.12 2.61 12.58
CA ALA A 175 13.75 1.40 13.13
C ALA A 175 12.81 0.55 14.00
N ASP A 176 11.81 1.20 14.59
CA ASP A 176 10.77 0.59 15.40
C ASP A 176 9.54 0.18 14.57
N ALA A 177 9.55 0.39 13.25
CA ALA A 177 8.51 -0.12 12.36
C ALA A 177 8.50 -1.65 12.37
N THR A 178 7.32 -2.23 12.17
CA THR A 178 7.12 -3.66 12.01
C THR A 178 7.02 -4.03 10.53
N LEU A 179 7.25 -5.31 10.18
CA LEU A 179 7.07 -5.76 8.79
C LEU A 179 5.62 -5.55 8.33
N ALA A 180 4.64 -5.81 9.20
CA ALA A 180 3.23 -5.54 8.95
C ALA A 180 2.96 -4.07 8.60
N GLU A 181 3.55 -3.13 9.34
CA GLU A 181 3.44 -1.69 9.06
C GLU A 181 4.03 -1.27 7.73
N VAL A 182 5.07 -1.96 7.24
CA VAL A 182 5.65 -1.72 5.92
C VAL A 182 4.77 -2.31 4.82
N LEU A 183 4.22 -3.51 5.04
CA LEU A 183 3.34 -4.20 4.09
C LEU A 183 2.04 -3.44 3.81
N MET A 184 1.42 -2.84 4.83
CA MET A 184 0.17 -2.09 4.69
C MET A 184 0.20 -1.04 3.56
N PRO A 185 1.04 0.03 3.63
CA PRO A 185 1.12 1.05 2.60
C PRO A 185 1.73 0.54 1.29
N LEU A 186 2.60 -0.48 1.33
CA LEU A 186 3.15 -1.11 0.13
C LEU A 186 2.04 -1.77 -0.70
N MET A 187 1.24 -2.62 -0.06
CA MET A 187 0.13 -3.31 -0.71
C MET A 187 -0.94 -2.33 -1.16
N TRP A 188 -1.31 -1.35 -0.33
CA TRP A 188 -2.24 -0.29 -0.71
C TRP A 188 -1.77 0.51 -1.93
N THR A 189 -0.48 0.84 -1.99
CA THR A 189 0.06 1.62 -3.10
C THR A 189 0.11 0.82 -4.40
N LEU A 190 0.36 -0.48 -4.31
CA LEU A 190 0.33 -1.38 -5.46
C LEU A 190 -1.12 -1.78 -5.84
N ASP A 191 -2.08 -1.76 -4.93
CA ASP A 191 -3.47 -2.02 -5.31
C ASP A 191 -4.04 -0.87 -6.17
N ARG A 192 -4.94 -1.23 -7.07
CA ARG A 192 -5.68 -0.31 -7.95
C ARG A 192 -6.84 0.37 -7.23
N LEU A 193 -7.13 -0.04 -6.00
CA LEU A 193 -8.20 0.49 -5.17
C LEU A 193 -8.25 2.01 -5.11
N TYR A 194 -7.09 2.65 -5.06
CA TYR A 194 -6.95 4.09 -5.00
C TYR A 194 -6.91 4.69 -6.41
N ASP A 195 -7.75 4.17 -7.28
CA ASP A 195 -8.06 4.69 -8.60
C ASP A 195 -8.41 6.19 -8.47
N GLY A 196 -7.47 7.06 -8.85
CA GLY A 196 -7.58 8.52 -8.75
C GLY A 196 -6.99 9.17 -7.49
N LEU A 197 -6.70 8.41 -6.42
CA LEU A 197 -6.08 8.92 -5.19
C LEU A 197 -4.55 8.73 -5.17
N LEU A 198 -4.00 7.78 -5.92
CA LEU A 198 -2.56 7.57 -6.09
C LEU A 198 -2.05 8.04 -7.48
N PRO A 199 -0.81 8.56 -7.58
CA PRO A 199 -0.22 9.10 -8.81
C PRO A 199 -0.27 8.19 -10.04
N LYS A 200 -0.10 6.86 -9.89
CA LYS A 200 -0.16 5.94 -11.04
C LYS A 200 -1.57 5.87 -11.64
N ALA A 201 -2.61 5.84 -10.80
CA ALA A 201 -3.99 5.92 -11.25
C ALA A 201 -4.38 7.32 -11.76
N GLN A 202 -3.80 8.38 -11.18
CA GLN A 202 -3.99 9.76 -11.63
C GLN A 202 -3.42 10.00 -13.04
N ARG A 203 -2.27 9.38 -13.38
CA ARG A 203 -1.68 9.42 -14.72
C ARG A 203 -2.53 8.69 -15.76
N VAL A 204 -3.11 7.57 -15.34
CA VAL A 204 -3.97 6.74 -16.17
C VAL A 204 -5.32 7.42 -16.46
N ALA A 205 -5.90 8.11 -15.46
CA ALA A 205 -7.11 8.92 -15.63
C ALA A 205 -6.92 10.17 -16.50
N ARG A 206 -5.68 10.65 -16.69
CA ARG A 206 -5.34 11.82 -17.53
C ARG A 206 -4.77 11.47 -18.89
N PHE A 207 -4.66 10.19 -19.24
CA PHE A 207 -4.02 9.73 -20.47
C PHE A 207 -2.52 10.12 -20.60
N ASP A 208 -1.84 10.41 -19.48
CA ASP A 208 -0.46 10.94 -19.40
C ASP A 208 0.64 9.84 -19.39
N VAL A 209 0.31 8.66 -19.90
CA VAL A 209 1.28 7.60 -20.20
C VAL A 209 0.94 7.16 -21.60
N LEU A 210 1.89 7.20 -22.53
CA LEU A 210 1.79 6.53 -23.84
C LEU A 210 2.19 5.06 -23.68
#